data_AF-A0A844XRN6-F1
#
_entry.id   AF-A0A844XRN6-F1
#
_cell.length_a   1.000
_cell.length_b   1.000
_cell.length_c   1.000
_cell.angle_alpha   90.00
_cell.angle_beta   90.00
_cell.angle_gamma   90.00
#
_symmetry.space_group_name_H-M   'P 1'
#
loop_
_entity.id
_entity.type
_entity.pdbx_description
1 polymer ?
#
loop_
_entity_poly.entity_id
_entity_poly.type
_entity_poly.pdbx_seq_one_letter_code
_entity_poly.pdbx_strand_id
1 'polypeptide(L)'
;MRVWMMITALAAALATPIAAQETRVAHEGHAAPPATLEQMSWLVGQWSGAGIGDAPAWESWLPPTGDTMVGTFVQQTAGGGIRFTEHLYLMEEEGTLVLRLKHFNADLTGWEDKGDMLTFPLVAIEECAAYFNALTLRCDGENGLLAAVRMKSDSDEISELVFRFTKSGDSAPPVSRCPDATTTIEINQCLMAVAGRADARRSEYLEAVLAERKDRPDLAESIRASEAAFIAYRDAECGAVYQDWIDGSIRGAMAATCRIDMTDGRTHRLWQTWLAGMEPSSAVLPEPGPTS
;
A
#
# COMPACT_ATOMS: atom_id res chain seq x y z
N MET A 1 73.27 17.42 -12.82
CA MET A 1 72.09 18.23 -13.17
C MET A 1 70.85 17.46 -12.75
N ARG A 2 69.98 18.08 -11.95
CA ARG A 2 68.80 17.45 -11.32
C ARG A 2 67.72 17.17 -12.36
N VAL A 3 67.25 15.92 -12.48
CA VAL A 3 66.06 15.58 -13.27
C VAL A 3 64.90 15.39 -12.29
N TRP A 4 63.89 16.23 -12.44
CA TRP A 4 62.69 16.29 -11.60
C TRP A 4 61.65 15.35 -12.22
N MET A 5 61.24 14.31 -11.48
CA MET A 5 60.21 13.36 -11.91
C MET A 5 58.85 13.94 -11.51
N MET A 6 58.12 14.49 -12.46
CA MET A 6 56.76 15.02 -12.24
C MET A 6 55.78 13.86 -12.08
N ILE A 7 55.24 13.70 -10.88
CA ILE A 7 54.12 12.80 -10.58
C ILE A 7 52.85 13.49 -11.05
N THR A 8 52.22 12.97 -12.10
CA THR A 8 50.90 13.41 -12.57
C THR A 8 49.83 12.76 -11.69
N ALA A 9 49.20 13.53 -10.82
CA ALA A 9 48.04 13.10 -10.06
C ALA A 9 46.81 13.05 -10.97
N LEU A 10 46.31 11.85 -11.25
CA LEU A 10 45.07 11.64 -11.99
C LEU A 10 43.90 11.93 -11.04
N ALA A 11 43.32 13.13 -11.12
CA ALA A 11 42.11 13.48 -10.39
C ALA A 11 40.92 12.73 -11.02
N ALA A 12 40.44 11.68 -10.36
CA ALA A 12 39.18 11.03 -10.73
C ALA A 12 38.03 11.99 -10.42
N ALA A 13 37.41 12.55 -11.45
CA ALA A 13 36.17 13.29 -11.32
C ALA A 13 35.07 12.33 -10.86
N LEU A 14 34.62 12.47 -9.62
CA LEU A 14 33.40 11.82 -9.14
C LEU A 14 32.23 12.46 -9.88
N ALA A 15 31.72 11.79 -10.91
CA ALA A 15 30.46 12.16 -11.52
C ALA A 15 29.36 11.92 -10.48
N THR A 16 28.80 13.02 -9.94
CA THR A 16 27.56 12.97 -9.19
C THR A 16 26.49 12.40 -10.10
N PRO A 17 25.74 11.35 -9.71
CA PRO A 17 24.65 10.85 -10.52
C PRO A 17 23.66 12.00 -10.71
N ILE A 18 23.47 12.41 -11.97
CA ILE A 18 22.33 13.26 -12.35
C ILE A 18 21.10 12.43 -12.01
N ALA A 19 20.24 12.94 -11.13
CA ALA A 19 18.94 12.32 -10.90
C ALA A 19 18.26 12.19 -12.27
N ALA A 20 17.95 10.94 -12.67
CA ALA A 20 17.30 10.71 -13.94
C ALA A 20 15.96 11.44 -13.96
N GLN A 21 15.69 12.18 -15.04
CA GLN A 21 14.42 12.88 -15.22
C GLN A 21 13.30 11.85 -15.37
N GLU A 22 12.30 11.89 -14.49
CA GLU A 22 11.21 10.91 -14.45
C GLU A 22 10.07 11.29 -15.41
N THR A 23 9.86 12.58 -15.68
CA THR A 23 8.76 13.07 -16.51
C THR A 23 9.14 13.30 -17.96
N ARG A 24 8.17 13.08 -18.87
CA ARG A 24 8.29 13.37 -20.31
C ARG A 24 7.33 14.50 -20.67
N VAL A 25 7.72 15.35 -21.62
CA VAL A 25 6.87 16.41 -22.19
C VAL A 25 6.65 16.12 -23.67
N ALA A 26 5.40 16.21 -24.10
CA ALA A 26 5.03 16.08 -25.51
C ALA A 26 5.65 17.20 -26.34
N HIS A 27 6.19 16.86 -27.50
CA HIS A 27 6.58 17.86 -28.49
C HIS A 27 5.33 18.40 -29.21
N GLU A 28 5.47 19.55 -29.86
CA GLU A 28 4.38 20.12 -30.67
C GLU A 28 3.94 19.15 -31.77
N GLY A 29 2.63 18.89 -31.88
CA GLY A 29 2.08 17.96 -32.86
C GLY A 29 2.15 16.48 -32.47
N HIS A 30 2.58 16.16 -31.24
CA HIS A 30 2.61 14.78 -30.73
C HIS A 30 1.21 14.13 -30.80
N ALA A 31 1.16 12.95 -31.41
CA ALA A 31 -0.02 12.08 -31.39
C ALA A 31 0.17 11.02 -30.30
N ALA A 32 -0.79 10.93 -29.38
CA ALA A 32 -0.75 9.93 -28.31
C ALA A 32 -0.79 8.49 -28.89
N PRO A 33 0.03 7.56 -28.37
CA PRO A 33 0.04 6.20 -28.88
C PRO A 33 -1.24 5.44 -28.47
N PRO A 34 -1.67 4.43 -29.24
CA PRO A 34 -2.78 3.58 -28.84
C PRO A 34 -2.54 2.91 -27.48
N ALA A 35 -3.53 2.98 -26.59
CA ALA A 35 -3.44 2.43 -25.24
C ALA A 35 -4.82 2.15 -24.64
N THR A 36 -4.89 1.22 -23.68
CA THR A 36 -6.11 0.82 -22.97
C THR A 36 -5.89 0.74 -21.45
N LEU A 37 -6.95 0.83 -20.66
CA LEU A 37 -6.92 0.72 -19.20
C LEU A 37 -6.49 -0.66 -18.73
N GLU A 38 -6.61 -1.70 -19.55
CA GLU A 38 -6.10 -3.04 -19.23
C GLU A 38 -4.58 -3.01 -18.96
N GLN A 39 -3.84 -2.19 -19.73
CA GLN A 39 -2.41 -1.98 -19.55
C GLN A 39 -2.05 -1.22 -18.26
N MET A 40 -3.06 -0.71 -17.55
CA MET A 40 -2.93 0.05 -16.30
C MET A 40 -3.38 -0.75 -15.07
N SER A 41 -3.70 -2.04 -15.24
CA SER A 41 -4.18 -2.93 -14.16
C SER A 41 -3.24 -3.04 -12.96
N TRP A 42 -1.93 -2.88 -13.17
CA TRP A 42 -0.90 -2.88 -12.11
C TRP A 42 -1.07 -1.73 -11.09
N LEU A 43 -1.72 -0.63 -11.51
CA LEU A 43 -1.92 0.57 -10.69
C LEU A 43 -3.00 0.39 -9.63
N VAL A 44 -3.93 -0.56 -9.82
CA VAL A 44 -5.05 -0.81 -8.91
C VAL A 44 -4.54 -1.16 -7.51
N GLY A 45 -5.02 -0.43 -6.51
CA GLY A 45 -4.66 -0.65 -5.11
C GLY A 45 -4.65 0.63 -4.28
N GLN A 46 -4.19 0.49 -3.05
CA GLN A 46 -3.84 1.60 -2.17
C GLN A 46 -2.32 1.68 -2.10
N TRP A 47 -1.79 2.89 -1.98
CA TRP A 47 -0.37 3.18 -2.02
C TRP A 47 -0.07 4.21 -0.94
N SER A 48 1.04 4.06 -0.22
CA SER A 48 1.42 4.98 0.85
C SER A 48 2.92 5.23 0.85
N GLY A 49 3.34 6.42 1.28
CA GLY A 49 4.74 6.81 1.29
C GLY A 49 4.96 8.25 1.77
N ALA A 50 6.16 8.77 1.53
CA ALA A 50 6.50 10.15 1.83
C ALA A 50 6.07 11.08 0.69
N GLY A 51 5.42 12.18 1.05
CA GLY A 51 5.04 13.25 0.15
C GLY A 51 5.90 14.50 0.31
N ILE A 52 5.30 15.66 0.06
CA ILE A 52 6.00 16.94 0.06
C ILE A 52 6.52 17.27 1.46
N GLY A 53 7.84 17.44 1.59
CA GLY A 53 8.51 17.76 2.85
C GLY A 53 8.50 16.60 3.83
N ASP A 54 8.59 15.36 3.33
CA ASP A 54 8.56 14.09 4.08
C ASP A 54 7.25 13.84 4.85
N ALA A 55 6.23 14.67 4.66
CA ALA A 55 4.93 14.47 5.26
C ALA A 55 4.20 13.30 4.58
N PRO A 56 3.44 12.47 5.31
CA PRO A 56 2.77 11.31 4.75
C PRO A 56 1.87 11.63 3.55
N ALA A 57 1.88 10.74 2.56
CA ALA A 57 0.99 10.80 1.42
C ALA A 57 0.45 9.42 1.06
N TRP A 58 -0.76 9.43 0.48
CA TRP A 58 -1.44 8.23 -0.01
C TRP A 58 -1.96 8.48 -1.41
N GLU A 59 -1.98 7.42 -2.20
CA GLU A 59 -2.61 7.38 -3.49
C GLU A 59 -3.42 6.10 -3.61
N SER A 60 -4.58 6.15 -4.24
CA SER A 60 -5.40 4.96 -4.45
C SER A 60 -6.04 4.97 -5.81
N TRP A 61 -6.22 3.77 -6.37
CA TRP A 61 -6.82 3.56 -7.68
C TRP A 61 -7.80 2.40 -7.63
N LEU A 62 -9.03 2.68 -8.08
CA LEU A 62 -10.06 1.67 -8.26
C LEU A 62 -9.85 0.90 -9.56
N PRO A 63 -10.38 -0.34 -9.67
CA PRO A 63 -10.50 -1.01 -10.96
C PRO A 63 -11.28 -0.15 -11.98
N PRO A 64 -11.06 -0.35 -13.29
CA PRO A 64 -11.84 0.31 -14.34
C PRO A 64 -13.36 0.14 -14.13
N THR A 65 -14.10 1.24 -14.27
CA THR A 65 -15.57 1.26 -14.35
C THR A 65 -15.95 1.84 -15.71
N GLY A 66 -16.26 0.97 -16.67
CA GLY A 66 -16.41 1.38 -18.06
C GLY A 66 -15.05 1.82 -18.64
N ASP A 67 -15.01 3.02 -19.21
CA ASP A 67 -13.85 3.63 -19.85
C ASP A 67 -12.97 4.44 -18.90
N THR A 68 -13.21 4.35 -17.58
CA THR A 68 -12.56 5.21 -16.59
C THR A 68 -12.05 4.42 -15.37
N MET A 69 -10.81 4.65 -14.97
CA MET A 69 -10.27 4.34 -13.65
C MET A 69 -10.26 5.62 -12.80
N VAL A 70 -10.82 5.54 -11.60
CA VAL A 70 -10.85 6.66 -10.65
C VAL A 70 -9.77 6.46 -9.60
N GLY A 71 -8.98 7.51 -9.35
CA GLY A 71 -7.99 7.56 -8.30
C GLY A 71 -8.16 8.73 -7.36
N THR A 72 -7.55 8.64 -6.19
CA THR A 72 -7.46 9.75 -5.23
C THR A 72 -6.05 9.85 -4.68
N PHE A 73 -5.57 11.08 -4.48
CA PHE A 73 -4.31 11.36 -3.79
C PHE A 73 -4.59 12.21 -2.55
N VAL A 74 -3.85 11.96 -1.46
CA VAL A 74 -3.95 12.69 -0.19
C VAL A 74 -2.56 13.06 0.26
N GLN A 75 -2.30 14.37 0.40
CA GLN A 75 -1.11 14.88 1.08
C GLN A 75 -1.48 15.32 2.49
N GLN A 76 -0.78 14.81 3.50
CA GLN A 76 -0.87 15.34 4.86
C GLN A 76 0.07 16.53 5.08
N THR A 77 -0.26 17.30 6.11
CA THR A 77 0.65 18.22 6.80
C THR A 77 1.57 17.42 7.74
N ALA A 78 2.69 18.00 8.15
CA ALA A 78 3.56 17.39 9.17
C ALA A 78 2.84 17.15 10.52
N GLY A 79 1.72 17.84 10.79
CA GLY A 79 0.90 17.70 11.99
C GLY A 79 -0.24 16.67 11.89
N GLY A 80 -0.34 15.92 10.79
CA GLY A 80 -1.31 14.83 10.61
C GLY A 80 -2.68 15.22 10.04
N GLY A 81 -2.95 16.52 9.80
CA GLY A 81 -4.15 16.97 9.08
C GLY A 81 -3.97 16.91 7.56
N ILE A 82 -5.06 16.92 6.79
CA ILE A 82 -5.01 17.02 5.32
C ILE A 82 -4.42 18.37 4.91
N ARG A 83 -3.43 18.36 4.00
CA ARG A 83 -2.92 19.56 3.33
C ARG A 83 -3.75 19.83 2.07
N PHE A 84 -3.85 18.85 1.19
CA PHE A 84 -4.72 18.86 0.02
C PHE A 84 -4.99 17.43 -0.45
N THR A 85 -5.97 17.28 -1.35
CA THR A 85 -6.29 16.02 -2.01
C THR A 85 -6.43 16.24 -3.51
N GLU A 86 -6.33 15.17 -4.28
CA GLU A 86 -6.63 15.17 -5.71
C GLU A 86 -7.65 14.09 -6.02
N HIS A 87 -8.52 14.39 -6.99
CA HIS A 87 -9.43 13.41 -7.59
C HIS A 87 -8.98 13.18 -9.02
N LEU A 88 -8.53 11.97 -9.33
CA LEU A 88 -7.85 11.62 -10.58
C LEU A 88 -8.73 10.69 -11.42
N TYR A 89 -8.76 10.95 -12.72
CA TYR A 89 -9.50 10.18 -13.73
C TYR A 89 -8.50 9.74 -14.79
N LEU A 90 -8.29 8.44 -14.92
CA LEU A 90 -7.55 7.86 -16.02
C LEU A 90 -8.55 7.23 -16.99
N MET A 91 -8.62 7.76 -18.20
CA MET A 91 -9.71 7.48 -19.14
C MET A 91 -9.19 6.98 -20.49
N GLU A 92 -9.95 6.09 -21.11
CA GLU A 92 -9.84 5.79 -22.54
C GLU A 92 -10.61 6.84 -23.37
N GLU A 93 -9.91 7.54 -24.26
CA GLU A 93 -10.49 8.55 -25.14
C GLU A 93 -9.80 8.46 -26.50
N GLU A 94 -10.57 8.46 -27.60
CA GLU A 94 -10.04 8.41 -28.97
C GLU A 94 -9.03 7.26 -29.26
N GLY A 95 -9.15 6.13 -28.54
CA GLY A 95 -8.28 4.95 -28.70
C GLY A 95 -6.92 5.06 -28.00
N THR A 96 -6.74 6.04 -27.11
CA THR A 96 -5.58 6.26 -26.26
C THR A 96 -6.01 6.51 -24.81
N LEU A 97 -5.06 6.79 -23.92
CA LEU A 97 -5.31 7.21 -22.55
C LEU A 97 -5.13 8.73 -22.35
N VAL A 98 -5.90 9.28 -21.41
CA VAL A 98 -5.72 10.62 -20.85
C VAL A 98 -5.90 10.58 -19.34
N LEU A 99 -5.04 11.28 -18.60
CA LEU A 99 -5.22 11.48 -17.17
C LEU A 99 -5.73 12.89 -16.91
N ARG A 100 -6.78 13.02 -16.11
CA ARG A 100 -7.33 14.30 -15.67
C ARG A 100 -7.38 14.35 -14.15
N LEU A 101 -7.19 15.52 -13.56
CA LEU A 101 -7.37 15.67 -12.12
C LEU A 101 -7.85 17.06 -11.72
N LYS A 102 -8.39 17.14 -10.51
CA LYS A 102 -8.64 18.38 -9.78
C LYS A 102 -8.02 18.30 -8.40
N HIS A 103 -7.56 19.45 -7.90
CA HIS A 103 -7.06 19.58 -6.54
C HIS A 103 -8.14 20.15 -5.62
N PHE A 104 -8.12 19.72 -4.36
CA PHE A 104 -9.02 20.18 -3.32
C PHE A 104 -8.26 20.48 -2.04
N ASN A 105 -8.61 21.60 -1.39
CA ASN A 105 -8.17 21.90 -0.04
C ASN A 105 -8.77 20.91 0.97
N ALA A 106 -8.31 20.98 2.22
CA ALA A 106 -8.83 20.15 3.30
C ALA A 106 -10.33 20.32 3.58
N ASP A 107 -10.92 21.45 3.18
CA ASP A 107 -12.36 21.76 3.29
C ASP A 107 -13.16 21.43 2.01
N LEU A 108 -12.53 20.72 1.07
CA LEU A 108 -13.09 20.31 -0.22
C LEU A 108 -13.34 21.48 -1.21
N THR A 109 -12.82 22.68 -0.95
CA THR A 109 -12.81 23.74 -1.96
C THR A 109 -11.80 23.42 -3.06
N GLY A 110 -12.23 23.50 -4.33
CA GLY A 110 -11.38 23.18 -5.49
C GLY A 110 -10.40 24.30 -5.83
N TRP A 111 -9.23 23.95 -6.37
CA TRP A 111 -8.26 24.92 -6.88
C TRP A 111 -8.60 25.37 -8.31
N GLU A 112 -9.04 24.43 -9.14
CA GLU A 112 -9.53 24.71 -10.48
C GLU A 112 -10.97 25.25 -10.42
N ASP A 113 -11.31 26.08 -11.42
CA ASP A 113 -12.69 26.53 -11.60
C ASP A 113 -13.64 25.34 -11.79
N LYS A 114 -14.93 25.56 -11.52
CA LYS A 114 -15.95 24.50 -11.48
C LYS A 114 -15.96 23.62 -12.73
N GLY A 115 -15.80 24.21 -13.91
CA GLY A 115 -15.78 23.52 -15.20
C GLY A 115 -14.40 22.99 -15.63
N ASP A 116 -13.33 23.38 -14.94
CA ASP A 116 -11.96 23.16 -15.39
C ASP A 116 -11.30 22.01 -14.65
N MET A 117 -10.36 21.36 -15.31
CA MET A 117 -9.51 20.32 -14.74
C MET A 117 -8.14 20.34 -15.42
N LEU A 118 -7.12 19.86 -14.72
CA LEU A 118 -5.86 19.56 -15.39
C LEU A 118 -6.05 18.34 -16.29
N THR A 119 -5.45 18.37 -17.47
CA THR A 119 -5.51 17.30 -18.47
C THR A 119 -4.10 16.99 -18.93
N PHE A 120 -3.72 15.71 -18.83
CA PHE A 120 -2.41 15.18 -19.13
C PHE A 120 -2.56 14.11 -20.23
N PRO A 121 -2.37 14.46 -21.51
CA PRO A 121 -2.39 13.49 -22.60
C PRO A 121 -1.25 12.48 -22.49
N LEU A 122 -1.48 11.24 -22.95
CA LEU A 122 -0.45 10.21 -22.98
C LEU A 122 0.68 10.56 -23.98
N VAL A 123 1.92 10.46 -23.51
CA VAL A 123 3.14 10.64 -24.29
C VAL A 123 3.71 9.28 -24.71
N ALA A 124 3.80 8.34 -23.78
CA ALA A 124 4.32 7.00 -24.01
C ALA A 124 3.76 6.01 -22.98
N ILE A 125 3.69 4.73 -23.36
CA ILE A 125 3.34 3.64 -22.46
C ILE A 125 4.31 2.48 -22.68
N GLU A 126 4.74 1.86 -21.58
CA GLU A 126 5.68 0.75 -21.52
C GLU A 126 5.14 -0.29 -20.52
N GLU A 127 5.81 -1.43 -20.37
CA GLU A 127 5.43 -2.42 -19.36
C GLU A 127 5.55 -1.81 -17.95
N CYS A 128 4.43 -1.75 -17.24
CA CYS A 128 4.29 -1.08 -15.94
C CYS A 128 4.82 0.37 -15.89
N ALA A 129 4.65 1.14 -16.96
CA ALA A 129 4.90 2.58 -16.94
C ALA A 129 4.01 3.32 -17.93
N ALA A 130 3.41 4.43 -17.48
CA ALA A 130 2.67 5.36 -18.31
C ALA A 130 3.23 6.77 -18.10
N TYR A 131 3.62 7.38 -19.21
CA TYR A 131 4.15 8.74 -19.27
C TYR A 131 3.10 9.62 -19.91
N PHE A 132 2.47 10.46 -19.10
CA PHE A 132 1.61 11.54 -19.54
C PHE A 132 2.44 12.83 -19.64
N ASN A 133 1.92 13.82 -20.36
CA ASN A 133 2.64 15.07 -20.55
C ASN A 133 2.87 15.77 -19.21
N ALA A 134 4.12 15.81 -18.73
CA ALA A 134 4.53 16.32 -17.41
C ALA A 134 4.12 15.47 -16.18
N LEU A 135 3.65 14.23 -16.37
CA LEU A 135 3.29 13.31 -15.28
C LEU A 135 3.68 11.87 -15.62
N THR A 136 4.28 11.15 -14.68
CA THR A 136 4.67 9.74 -14.84
C THR A 136 4.08 8.90 -13.73
N LEU A 137 3.54 7.74 -14.09
CA LEU A 137 3.21 6.65 -13.17
C LEU A 137 3.96 5.40 -13.63
N ARG A 138 4.74 4.76 -12.75
CA ARG A 138 5.44 3.52 -13.08
C ARG A 138 5.69 2.63 -11.87
N CYS A 139 5.87 1.33 -12.10
CA CYS A 139 6.38 0.43 -11.08
C CYS A 139 7.74 0.90 -10.54
N ASP A 140 7.99 0.65 -9.25
CA ASP A 140 9.26 0.83 -8.56
C ASP A 140 9.58 -0.42 -7.73
N GLY A 141 9.99 -1.49 -8.42
CA GLY A 141 10.09 -2.83 -7.81
C GLY A 141 8.74 -3.55 -7.73
N GLU A 142 8.69 -4.68 -7.02
CA GLU A 142 7.53 -5.59 -7.00
C GLU A 142 6.28 -4.97 -6.37
N ASN A 143 6.45 -4.11 -5.36
CA ASN A 143 5.35 -3.50 -4.60
C ASN A 143 5.44 -1.97 -4.55
N GLY A 144 6.23 -1.36 -5.44
CA GLY A 144 6.43 0.09 -5.45
C GLY A 144 5.70 0.77 -6.59
N LEU A 145 5.22 1.98 -6.32
CA LEU A 145 4.70 2.92 -7.31
C LEU A 145 5.55 4.19 -7.23
N LEU A 146 6.06 4.64 -8.37
CA LEU A 146 6.60 5.97 -8.53
C LEU A 146 5.60 6.84 -9.29
N ALA A 147 5.22 7.94 -8.65
CA ALA A 147 4.49 9.03 -9.29
C ALA A 147 5.41 10.25 -9.38
N ALA A 148 5.57 10.83 -10.56
CA ALA A 148 6.37 12.04 -10.73
C ALA A 148 5.58 13.10 -11.48
N VAL A 149 5.67 14.36 -11.03
CA VAL A 149 4.99 15.50 -11.66
C VAL A 149 5.98 16.62 -11.86
N ARG A 150 6.04 17.16 -13.08
CA ARG A 150 6.88 18.32 -13.38
C ARG A 150 6.20 19.57 -12.86
N MET A 151 6.93 20.34 -12.06
CA MET A 151 6.46 21.63 -11.57
C MET A 151 6.57 22.69 -12.66
N LYS A 152 5.54 23.55 -12.73
CA LYS A 152 5.63 24.76 -13.55
C LYS A 152 6.62 25.74 -12.90
N SER A 153 7.64 26.15 -13.63
CA SER A 153 8.57 27.21 -13.26
C SER A 153 8.71 28.21 -14.41
N ASP A 154 9.02 29.46 -14.07
CA ASP A 154 9.35 30.51 -15.05
C ASP A 154 10.80 30.36 -15.57
N SER A 155 11.58 29.44 -15.00
CA SER A 155 12.94 29.11 -15.42
C SER A 155 12.97 27.88 -16.33
N ASP A 156 13.97 27.79 -17.20
CA ASP A 156 14.26 26.59 -18.02
C ASP A 156 14.70 25.38 -17.17
N GLU A 157 14.83 25.53 -15.85
CA GLU A 157 15.19 24.47 -14.93
C GLU A 157 14.03 23.49 -14.76
N ILE A 158 14.30 22.20 -15.00
CA ILE A 158 13.32 21.13 -14.81
C ILE A 158 13.25 20.80 -13.31
N SER A 159 12.11 21.08 -12.70
CA SER A 159 11.81 20.69 -11.32
C SER A 159 10.71 19.63 -11.31
N GLU A 160 10.94 18.52 -10.61
CA GLU A 160 9.99 17.42 -10.47
C GLU A 160 9.69 17.17 -8.99
N LEU A 161 8.42 16.92 -8.67
CA LEU A 161 8.03 16.25 -7.44
C LEU A 161 7.99 14.75 -7.73
N VAL A 162 8.75 13.97 -6.97
CA VAL A 162 8.79 12.51 -7.10
C VAL A 162 8.28 11.90 -5.81
N PHE A 163 7.21 11.13 -5.93
CA PHE A 163 6.61 10.36 -4.87
C PHE A 163 6.95 8.89 -5.06
N ARG A 164 7.46 8.25 -4.01
CA ARG A 164 7.72 6.81 -3.96
C ARG A 164 6.78 6.20 -2.94
N PHE A 165 5.88 5.37 -3.43
CA PHE A 165 4.90 4.69 -2.63
C PHE A 165 5.16 3.19 -2.59
N THR A 166 4.70 2.57 -1.53
CA THR A 166 4.58 1.12 -1.42
C THR A 166 3.11 0.75 -1.37
N LYS A 167 2.74 -0.34 -2.04
CA LYS A 167 1.38 -0.86 -2.07
C LYS A 167 0.92 -1.19 -0.65
N SER A 168 -0.14 -0.52 -0.20
CA SER A 168 -0.83 -0.82 1.04
C SER A 168 -1.88 -1.90 0.74
N GLY A 169 -1.65 -3.13 1.14
CA GLY A 169 -2.68 -4.19 1.14
C GLY A 169 -2.95 -4.59 2.57
N ASP A 170 -4.06 -4.15 3.18
CA ASP A 170 -4.50 -4.57 4.53
C ASP A 170 -3.38 -4.75 5.59
N SER A 171 -2.34 -3.92 5.52
CA SER A 171 -1.15 -4.09 6.32
C SER A 171 -0.75 -2.74 6.89
N ALA A 172 -0.94 -2.59 8.22
CA ALA A 172 0.15 -2.08 9.03
C ALA A 172 1.48 -2.66 8.48
N PRO A 173 2.60 -1.90 8.47
CA PRO A 173 3.87 -2.41 7.92
C PRO A 173 4.04 -3.86 8.39
N PRO A 174 4.43 -4.82 7.53
CA PRO A 174 4.63 -6.17 8.00
C PRO A 174 5.67 -6.04 9.09
N VAL A 175 5.22 -6.10 10.34
CA VAL A 175 6.07 -6.53 11.42
C VAL A 175 6.47 -7.87 10.90
N SER A 176 7.70 -7.97 10.38
CA SER A 176 8.23 -9.25 10.00
C SER A 176 7.99 -10.10 11.23
N ARG A 177 7.05 -11.05 11.13
CA ARG A 177 6.63 -11.87 12.28
C ARG A 177 7.81 -12.69 12.80
N CYS A 178 8.85 -12.80 11.97
CA CYS A 178 10.07 -13.53 12.19
C CYS A 178 11.26 -12.75 11.61
N PRO A 179 11.64 -11.59 12.19
CA PRO A 179 12.68 -10.72 11.62
C PRO A 179 14.07 -11.33 11.72
N ASP A 180 14.28 -12.20 12.73
CA ASP A 180 15.55 -12.86 13.00
C ASP A 180 15.68 -14.23 12.32
N ALA A 181 14.63 -14.71 11.63
CA ALA A 181 14.63 -16.02 10.99
C ALA A 181 15.27 -15.93 9.59
N THR A 182 16.35 -16.68 9.39
CA THR A 182 17.16 -16.64 8.16
C THR A 182 17.07 -17.92 7.33
N THR A 183 16.62 -19.02 7.94
CA THR A 183 16.42 -20.30 7.25
C THR A 183 14.95 -20.69 7.19
N THR A 184 14.58 -21.53 6.22
CA THR A 184 13.22 -22.08 6.12
C THR A 184 12.80 -22.82 7.40
N ILE A 185 13.73 -23.45 8.12
CA ILE A 185 13.45 -24.12 9.39
C ILE A 185 13.11 -23.09 10.47
N GLU A 186 13.92 -22.05 10.61
CA GLU A 186 13.70 -20.95 11.57
C GLU A 186 12.38 -20.22 11.29
N ILE A 187 12.08 -19.96 10.01
CA ILE A 187 10.82 -19.33 9.59
C ILE A 187 9.63 -20.20 9.99
N ASN A 188 9.66 -21.50 9.68
CA ASN A 188 8.59 -22.43 10.06
C ASN A 188 8.39 -22.49 11.58
N GLN A 189 9.48 -22.60 12.36
CA GLN A 189 9.42 -22.65 13.82
C GLN A 189 8.87 -21.37 14.42
N CYS A 190 9.36 -20.23 13.95
CA CYS A 190 8.90 -18.92 14.40
C CYS A 190 7.41 -18.73 14.09
N LEU A 191 6.96 -18.96 12.85
CA LEU A 191 5.56 -18.78 12.48
C LEU A 191 4.62 -19.73 13.25
N MET A 192 5.05 -20.96 13.56
CA MET A 192 4.28 -21.83 14.45
C MET A 192 4.16 -21.26 15.87
N ALA A 193 5.21 -20.62 16.40
CA ALA A 193 5.17 -19.94 17.69
C ALA A 193 4.27 -18.68 17.65
N VAL A 194 4.30 -17.93 16.54
CA VAL A 194 3.41 -16.78 16.30
C VAL A 194 1.95 -17.23 16.26
N ALA A 195 1.65 -18.34 15.57
CA ALA A 195 0.31 -18.94 15.54
C ALA A 195 -0.17 -19.30 16.95
N GLY A 196 0.71 -19.87 17.79
CA GLY A 196 0.40 -20.13 19.19
C GLY A 196 0.10 -18.86 20.00
N ARG A 197 0.83 -17.77 19.77
CA ARG A 197 0.54 -16.46 20.39
C ARG A 197 -0.79 -15.89 19.92
N ALA A 198 -1.12 -16.03 18.64
CA ALA A 198 -2.39 -15.58 18.08
C ALA A 198 -3.55 -16.34 18.74
N ASP A 199 -3.41 -17.66 18.91
CA ASP A 199 -4.39 -18.49 19.60
C ASP A 199 -4.57 -18.12 21.08
N ALA A 200 -3.46 -17.82 21.77
CA ALA A 200 -3.49 -17.38 23.16
C ALA A 200 -4.25 -16.05 23.29
N ARG A 201 -3.94 -15.07 22.44
CA ARG A 201 -4.61 -13.77 22.43
C ARG A 201 -6.09 -13.88 22.06
N ARG A 202 -6.45 -14.69 21.06
CA ARG A 202 -7.85 -14.97 20.72
C ARG A 202 -8.61 -15.52 21.93
N SER A 203 -7.97 -16.44 22.66
CA SER A 203 -8.56 -17.04 23.86
C SER A 203 -8.75 -16.02 24.98
N GLU A 204 -7.78 -15.13 25.22
CA GLU A 204 -7.90 -14.02 26.17
C GLU A 204 -9.13 -13.14 25.87
N TYR A 205 -9.30 -12.76 24.60
CA TYR A 205 -10.44 -11.92 24.18
C TYR A 205 -11.76 -12.67 24.30
N LEU A 206 -11.81 -13.95 23.94
CA LEU A 206 -13.00 -14.77 24.14
C LEU A 206 -13.40 -14.85 25.60
N GLU A 207 -12.45 -15.08 26.51
CA GLU A 207 -12.72 -15.13 27.96
C GLU A 207 -13.24 -13.78 28.47
N ALA A 208 -12.70 -12.65 28.00
CA ALA A 208 -13.23 -11.32 28.32
C ALA A 208 -14.67 -11.15 27.84
N VAL A 209 -14.99 -11.60 26.62
CA VAL A 209 -16.37 -11.59 26.09
C VAL A 209 -17.30 -12.42 26.97
N LEU A 210 -16.88 -13.62 27.37
CA LEU A 210 -17.71 -14.51 28.18
C LEU A 210 -17.89 -13.98 29.61
N ALA A 211 -16.86 -13.37 30.21
CA ALA A 211 -16.93 -12.76 31.53
C ALA A 211 -17.92 -11.59 31.56
N GLU A 212 -17.89 -10.74 30.54
CA GLU A 212 -18.80 -9.60 30.37
C GLU A 212 -20.25 -10.02 30.06
N ARG A 213 -20.49 -11.29 29.76
CA ARG A 213 -21.82 -11.86 29.44
C ARG A 213 -22.20 -13.01 30.37
N LYS A 214 -21.57 -13.09 31.55
CA LYS A 214 -21.81 -14.16 32.53
C LYS A 214 -23.28 -14.34 32.91
N ASP A 215 -24.08 -13.26 32.88
CA ASP A 215 -25.49 -13.27 33.23
C ASP A 215 -26.42 -13.67 32.07
N ARG A 216 -25.85 -14.03 30.90
CA ARG A 216 -26.59 -14.44 29.69
C ARG A 216 -26.11 -15.80 29.17
N PRO A 217 -26.48 -16.91 29.82
CA PRO A 217 -25.95 -18.24 29.52
C PRO A 217 -26.22 -18.71 28.07
N ASP A 218 -27.42 -18.48 27.54
CA ASP A 218 -27.76 -18.90 26.16
C ASP A 218 -26.93 -18.14 25.10
N LEU A 219 -26.62 -16.86 25.37
CA LEU A 219 -25.71 -16.10 24.51
C LEU A 219 -24.30 -16.65 24.64
N ALA A 220 -23.82 -16.91 25.86
CA ALA A 220 -22.48 -17.46 26.09
C ALA A 220 -22.31 -18.82 25.38
N GLU A 221 -23.34 -19.66 25.39
CA GLU A 221 -23.37 -20.91 24.61
C GLU A 221 -23.28 -20.64 23.10
N SER A 222 -24.06 -19.70 22.58
CA SER A 222 -24.02 -19.32 21.16
C SER A 222 -22.63 -18.77 20.74
N ILE A 223 -21.98 -18.00 21.60
CA ILE A 223 -20.62 -17.47 21.37
C ILE A 223 -19.61 -18.62 21.35
N ARG A 224 -19.69 -19.58 22.29
CA ARG A 224 -18.83 -20.77 22.30
C ARG A 224 -19.05 -21.64 21.05
N ALA A 225 -20.29 -21.81 20.60
CA ALA A 225 -20.61 -22.54 19.39
C ALA A 225 -20.02 -21.85 18.14
N SER A 226 -20.15 -20.51 18.05
CA SER A 226 -19.51 -19.72 17.00
C SER A 226 -17.99 -19.88 17.01
N GLU A 227 -17.38 -19.95 18.18
CA GLU A 227 -15.94 -20.14 18.31
C GLU A 227 -15.47 -21.53 17.87
N ALA A 228 -16.19 -22.57 18.28
CA ALA A 228 -15.90 -23.93 17.83
C ALA A 228 -16.02 -24.06 16.31
N ALA A 229 -17.05 -23.45 15.70
CA ALA A 229 -17.22 -23.41 14.26
C ALA A 229 -16.08 -22.66 13.55
N PHE A 230 -15.64 -21.53 14.11
CA PHE A 230 -14.49 -20.79 13.58
C PHE A 230 -13.21 -21.63 13.60
N ILE A 231 -12.90 -22.27 14.73
CA ILE A 231 -11.71 -23.11 14.86
C ILE A 231 -11.74 -24.25 13.84
N ALA A 232 -12.89 -24.92 13.69
CA ALA A 232 -13.06 -25.99 12.71
C ALA A 232 -12.86 -25.49 11.27
N TYR A 233 -13.43 -24.34 10.92
CA TYR A 233 -13.27 -23.73 9.61
C TYR A 233 -11.82 -23.33 9.32
N ARG A 234 -11.17 -22.59 10.25
CA ARG A 234 -9.77 -22.19 10.13
C ARG A 234 -8.85 -23.40 9.95
N ASP A 235 -9.05 -24.44 10.75
CA ASP A 235 -8.19 -25.62 10.70
C ASP A 235 -8.39 -26.41 9.40
N ALA A 236 -9.61 -26.46 8.85
CA ALA A 236 -9.88 -27.04 7.54
C ALA A 236 -9.27 -26.22 6.40
N GLU A 237 -9.47 -24.90 6.41
CA GLU A 237 -8.96 -23.97 5.39
C GLU A 237 -7.43 -23.97 5.36
N CYS A 238 -6.78 -23.74 6.50
CA CYS A 238 -5.32 -23.74 6.57
C CYS A 238 -4.72 -25.15 6.40
N GLY A 239 -5.52 -26.20 6.62
CA GLY A 239 -5.19 -27.57 6.22
C GLY A 239 -5.16 -27.73 4.70
N ALA A 240 -6.10 -27.13 3.97
CA ALA A 240 -6.09 -27.10 2.50
C ALA A 240 -4.89 -26.32 1.95
N VAL A 241 -4.57 -25.16 2.54
CA VAL A 241 -3.35 -24.39 2.21
C VAL A 241 -2.09 -25.24 2.42
N TYR A 242 -2.02 -26.01 3.51
CA TYR A 242 -0.89 -26.93 3.71
C TYR A 242 -0.77 -27.97 2.59
N GLN A 243 -1.90 -28.52 2.14
CA GLN A 243 -1.93 -29.53 1.07
C GLN A 243 -1.56 -28.95 -0.30
N ASP A 244 -2.02 -27.74 -0.62
CA ASP A 244 -1.64 -27.03 -1.85
C ASP A 244 -0.12 -26.83 -1.95
N TRP A 245 0.52 -26.61 -0.80
CA TRP A 245 1.97 -26.42 -0.70
C TRP A 245 2.76 -27.69 -0.37
N ILE A 246 2.17 -28.88 -0.42
CA ILE A 246 2.76 -30.11 0.17
C ILE A 246 4.17 -30.44 -0.35
N ASP A 247 4.44 -30.14 -1.63
CA ASP A 247 5.72 -30.39 -2.28
C ASP A 247 6.80 -29.33 -1.95
N GLY A 248 6.39 -28.20 -1.36
CA GLY A 248 7.26 -27.09 -0.99
C GLY A 248 7.86 -27.22 0.41
N SER A 249 9.08 -26.69 0.60
CA SER A 249 9.74 -26.60 1.90
C SER A 249 9.12 -25.57 2.85
N ILE A 250 8.33 -24.63 2.33
CA ILE A 250 7.65 -23.56 3.08
C ILE A 250 6.18 -23.87 3.44
N ARG A 251 5.69 -25.09 3.19
CA ARG A 251 4.29 -25.48 3.48
C ARG A 251 3.82 -25.21 4.91
N GLY A 252 4.71 -25.39 5.88
CA GLY A 252 4.44 -25.09 7.29
C GLY A 252 4.24 -23.59 7.50
N ALA A 253 5.07 -22.76 6.87
CA ALA A 253 5.01 -21.31 6.93
C ALA A 253 3.72 -20.78 6.29
N MET A 254 3.31 -21.34 5.15
CA MET A 254 2.06 -20.95 4.48
C MET A 254 0.83 -21.30 5.34
N ALA A 255 0.77 -22.53 5.87
CA ALA A 255 -0.32 -22.95 6.74
C ALA A 255 -0.35 -22.18 8.08
N ALA A 256 0.82 -21.89 8.67
CA ALA A 256 0.93 -21.11 9.89
C ALA A 256 0.49 -19.66 9.67
N THR A 257 0.88 -19.05 8.55
CA THR A 257 0.47 -17.69 8.17
C THR A 257 -1.04 -17.59 8.01
N CYS A 258 -1.66 -18.53 7.27
CA CYS A 258 -3.12 -18.65 7.20
C CYS A 258 -3.77 -18.71 8.59
N ARG A 259 -3.23 -19.54 9.49
CA ARG A 259 -3.77 -19.68 10.86
C ARG A 259 -3.66 -18.38 11.64
N ILE A 260 -2.53 -17.66 11.54
CA ILE A 260 -2.32 -16.38 12.21
C ILE A 260 -3.33 -15.35 11.71
N ASP A 261 -3.43 -15.16 10.39
CA ASP A 261 -4.27 -14.13 9.79
C ASP A 261 -5.76 -14.34 10.13
N MET A 262 -6.25 -15.57 9.99
CA MET A 262 -7.63 -15.91 10.36
C MET A 262 -7.89 -15.73 11.87
N THR A 263 -6.92 -16.06 12.71
CA THR A 263 -7.02 -15.95 14.18
C THR A 263 -7.00 -14.50 14.65
N ASP A 264 -6.16 -13.67 14.04
CA ASP A 264 -6.12 -12.23 14.29
C ASP A 264 -7.43 -11.57 13.85
N GLY A 265 -7.93 -11.90 12.65
CA GLY A 265 -9.23 -11.43 12.17
C GLY A 265 -10.39 -11.85 13.08
N ARG A 266 -10.37 -13.08 13.61
CA ARG A 266 -11.36 -13.52 14.60
C ARG A 266 -11.25 -12.74 15.91
N THR A 267 -10.04 -12.51 16.40
CA THR A 267 -9.79 -11.75 17.63
C THR A 267 -10.34 -10.33 17.50
N HIS A 268 -10.06 -9.67 16.37
CA HIS A 268 -10.64 -8.37 16.04
C HIS A 268 -12.16 -8.42 15.98
N ARG A 269 -12.75 -9.44 15.35
CA ARG A 269 -14.21 -9.59 15.29
C ARG A 269 -14.85 -9.75 16.67
N LEU A 270 -14.22 -10.52 17.57
CA LEU A 270 -14.68 -10.64 18.96
C LEU A 270 -14.64 -9.28 19.67
N TRP A 271 -13.53 -8.55 19.52
CA TRP A 271 -13.37 -7.22 20.08
C TRP A 271 -14.43 -6.25 19.54
N GLN A 272 -14.52 -6.09 18.21
CA GLN A 272 -15.41 -5.14 17.56
C GLN A 272 -16.87 -5.39 17.90
N THR A 273 -17.28 -6.66 17.94
CA THR A 273 -18.69 -7.02 18.16
C THR A 273 -19.08 -6.88 19.63
N TRP A 274 -18.17 -7.20 20.56
CA TRP A 274 -18.53 -7.47 21.95
C TRP A 274 -17.83 -6.58 22.98
N LEU A 275 -16.64 -6.06 22.67
CA LEU A 275 -15.76 -5.38 23.62
C LEU A 275 -15.42 -3.92 23.27
N ALA A 276 -15.53 -3.48 22.02
CA ALA A 276 -15.10 -2.14 21.58
C ALA A 276 -15.89 -0.98 22.22
N GLY A 277 -17.11 -1.25 22.70
CA GLY A 277 -18.01 -0.21 23.19
C GLY A 277 -18.48 0.74 22.08
N MET A 278 -19.33 1.72 22.41
CA MET A 278 -19.73 2.76 21.45
C MET A 278 -18.70 3.89 21.34
N GLU A 279 -17.93 4.10 22.42
CA GLU A 279 -16.86 5.10 22.50
C GLU A 279 -15.53 4.39 22.81
N PRO A 280 -14.38 4.83 22.26
CA PRO A 280 -13.09 4.17 22.48
C PRO A 280 -12.70 4.00 23.95
N SER A 281 -13.09 4.92 24.82
CA SER A 281 -12.83 4.87 26.28
C SER A 281 -13.68 3.83 27.02
N SER A 282 -14.70 3.28 26.36
CA SER A 282 -15.60 2.26 26.92
C SER A 282 -15.19 0.84 26.53
N ALA A 283 -14.10 0.67 25.80
CA ALA A 283 -13.61 -0.64 25.39
C ALA A 283 -13.10 -1.45 26.60
N VAL A 284 -13.59 -2.69 26.74
CA VAL A 284 -13.20 -3.59 27.85
C VAL A 284 -11.76 -4.08 27.69
N LEU A 285 -11.33 -4.29 26.46
CA LEU A 285 -9.95 -4.58 26.05
C LEU A 285 -9.55 -3.63 24.92
N PRO A 286 -8.25 -3.34 24.74
CA PRO A 286 -7.78 -2.56 23.60
C PRO A 286 -8.13 -3.24 22.27
N GLU A 287 -8.10 -2.49 21.17
CA GLU A 287 -8.20 -3.08 19.84
C GLU A 287 -7.00 -4.00 19.57
N PRO A 288 -7.21 -5.25 19.13
CA PRO A 288 -6.11 -6.17 18.87
C PRO A 288 -5.41 -5.81 17.56
N GLY A 289 -4.10 -5.52 17.60
CA GLY A 289 -3.26 -5.37 16.41
C GLY A 289 -2.86 -6.72 15.77
N PRO A 290 -1.97 -6.79 14.78
CA PRO A 290 -1.44 -8.06 14.28
C PRO A 290 -0.61 -8.81 15.34
N THR A 291 -0.65 -10.14 15.36
CA THR A 291 0.25 -10.95 16.19
C THR A 291 1.64 -11.03 15.54
N SER A 292 2.68 -10.69 16.29
CA SER A 292 4.09 -10.84 15.94
C SER A 292 4.80 -11.88 16.77
#